data_AF-A0A660YXS3-F1
#
_entry.id   AF-A0A660YXS3-F1
#
_cell.length_a   1.000
_cell.length_b   1.000
_cell.length_c   1.000
_cell.angle_alpha   90.00
_cell.angle_beta   90.00
_cell.angle_gamma   90.00
#
_symmetry.space_group_name_H-M   'P 1'
#
loop_
_entity.id
_entity.type
_entity.pdbx_description
1 polymer ?
#
loop_
_entity_poly.entity_id
_entity_poly.type
_entity_poly.pdbx_seq_one_letter_code
_entity_poly.pdbx_strand_id
1 'polypeptide(L)'
;PTANDEFVDKTGITIDGPDPGTTGSTYLNDTPEANQLSALNNTSGFSVQRQDYSEGLQVMSGGNGVTGSDETSEDMNNTWVVDVPTPFVAIPVELTSFTAQVSDGNVNLSWTTATELNNQGFEIQRGTEGTYRPIGFVNGFGTTTDIHNYSFTDTDVQIGTYYYRLKQVDYNGEYAYSDVVQVDVEAPAVFALEQNYPNPFNPSTKITFNLAVDSKVSLKVFDVLGQEVANLVTSNMTAGVHEVNFNAVSLNSGVYFYKIDATGVDGTNFSSVKKMILTK
;
A
#
# COMPACT_ATOMS: atom_id res chain seq x y z
N PRO A 1 9.20 27.79 13.46
CA PRO A 1 9.14 27.91 14.94
C PRO A 1 8.78 26.55 15.55
N THR A 2 9.80 25.70 15.63
CA THR A 2 10.32 25.11 16.88
C THR A 2 9.40 24.01 17.41
N ALA A 3 9.76 22.77 17.05
CA ALA A 3 9.37 21.59 17.78
C ALA A 3 9.75 21.81 19.25
N ASN A 4 8.79 21.58 20.13
CA ASN A 4 9.03 21.46 21.56
C ASN A 4 9.87 20.20 21.77
N ASP A 5 11.19 20.36 21.77
CA ASP A 5 12.06 19.42 22.46
C ASP A 5 11.71 19.51 23.95
N GLU A 6 11.41 18.36 24.55
CA GLU A 6 11.27 18.20 26.00
C GLU A 6 12.62 18.42 26.69
N PHE A 7 13.07 19.66 26.75
CA PHE A 7 14.17 20.04 27.61
C PHE A 7 13.65 20.16 29.04
N VAL A 8 14.03 19.20 29.88
CA VAL A 8 13.88 19.37 31.33
C VAL A 8 14.88 20.44 31.76
N ASP A 9 14.40 21.66 31.99
CA ASP A 9 15.17 22.72 32.62
C ASP A 9 15.55 22.29 34.05
N LYS A 10 16.85 22.02 34.26
CA LYS A 10 17.40 21.63 35.56
C LYS A 10 18.07 22.80 36.28
N THR A 11 17.89 24.03 35.81
CA THR A 11 18.41 25.19 36.53
C THR A 11 17.83 25.24 37.95
N GLY A 12 18.71 25.18 38.95
CA GLY A 12 18.33 25.17 40.37
C GLY A 12 18.12 23.79 41.01
N ILE A 13 18.31 22.68 40.28
CA ILE A 13 18.35 21.35 40.91
C ILE A 13 19.70 21.17 41.60
N THR A 14 19.68 21.13 42.94
CA THR A 14 20.81 20.73 43.78
C THR A 14 20.55 19.32 44.28
N ILE A 15 21.38 18.35 43.86
CA ILE A 15 21.44 17.03 44.49
C ILE A 15 22.74 17.03 45.28
N ASP A 16 22.62 17.21 46.59
CA ASP A 16 23.72 16.99 47.52
C ASP A 16 23.91 15.48 47.64
N GLY A 17 25.05 14.98 47.14
CA GLY A 17 25.47 13.62 47.43
C GLY A 17 25.78 13.48 48.93
N PRO A 18 25.72 12.28 49.51
CA PRO A 18 25.95 12.11 50.95
C PRO A 18 27.45 12.19 51.27
N ASP A 19 28.00 13.39 51.47
CA ASP A 19 29.37 13.58 52.01
C ASP A 19 29.33 13.74 53.56
N PRO A 20 30.16 13.02 54.34
CA PRO A 20 30.32 13.27 55.77
C PRO A 20 31.22 14.48 56.14
N GLY A 21 31.76 15.24 55.17
CA GLY A 21 32.64 16.39 55.38
C GLY A 21 31.94 17.75 55.58
N THR A 22 32.49 18.63 56.43
CA THR A 22 31.91 19.95 56.77
C THR A 22 32.43 21.12 55.92
N THR A 23 33.08 20.87 54.78
CA THR A 23 33.58 21.93 53.88
C THR A 23 32.82 21.85 52.56
N GLY A 24 31.88 22.78 52.35
CA GLY A 24 31.12 22.85 51.10
C GLY A 24 32.04 23.16 49.92
N SER A 25 32.09 22.25 48.95
CA SER A 25 32.66 22.50 47.64
C SER A 25 31.68 23.34 46.83
N THR A 26 32.08 24.55 46.44
CA THR A 26 31.40 25.27 45.36
C THR A 26 31.88 24.69 44.04
N TYR A 27 31.10 23.81 43.44
CA TYR A 27 31.30 23.42 42.05
C TYR A 27 31.21 24.65 41.16
N LEU A 28 32.11 24.74 40.18
CA LEU A 28 31.97 25.72 39.11
C LEU A 28 30.70 25.43 38.31
N ASN A 29 30.07 26.48 37.79
CA ASN A 29 28.90 26.34 36.91
C ASN A 29 29.23 25.38 35.75
N ASP A 30 28.24 24.58 35.35
CA ASP A 30 28.32 23.74 34.16
C ASP A 30 28.82 24.53 32.95
N THR A 31 29.55 23.82 32.08
CA THR A 31 30.05 24.37 30.81
C THR A 31 28.89 25.05 30.07
N PRO A 32 29.02 26.35 29.71
CA PRO A 32 27.97 27.07 29.00
C PRO A 32 27.54 26.34 27.73
N GLU A 33 26.25 26.41 27.39
CA GLU A 33 25.61 25.75 26.25
C GLU A 33 26.43 25.82 24.94
N ALA A 34 27.08 26.97 24.68
CA ALA A 34 27.91 27.20 23.50
C ALA A 34 29.24 26.41 23.45
N ASN A 35 29.68 25.86 24.58
CA ASN A 35 30.96 25.17 24.75
C ASN A 35 30.78 23.69 25.12
N GLN A 36 29.54 23.20 25.25
CA GLN A 36 29.30 21.76 25.33
C GLN A 36 29.49 21.15 23.94
N LEU A 37 30.05 19.93 23.88
CA LEU A 37 30.24 19.23 22.62
C LEU A 37 28.86 19.06 21.98
N SER A 38 28.57 19.80 20.92
CA SER A 38 27.33 19.64 20.18
C SER A 38 27.29 18.22 19.64
N ALA A 39 26.31 17.44 20.10
CA ALA A 39 26.04 16.14 19.51
C ALA A 39 25.83 16.36 18.01
N LEU A 40 26.68 15.70 17.21
CA LEU A 40 26.61 15.66 15.76
C LEU A 40 25.14 15.42 15.34
N ASN A 41 24.59 16.39 14.61
CA ASN A 41 23.37 16.30 13.80
C ASN A 41 22.43 15.17 14.19
N ASN A 42 21.49 15.46 15.10
CA ASN A 42 20.46 14.51 15.51
C ASN A 42 19.39 14.36 14.41
N THR A 43 19.74 13.69 13.31
CA THR A 43 18.81 13.37 12.20
C THR A 43 18.15 12.00 12.35
N SER A 44 18.37 11.29 13.45
CA SER A 44 17.96 9.88 13.59
C SER A 44 17.46 9.46 14.98
N GLY A 45 17.07 10.40 15.85
CA GLY A 45 16.34 10.09 17.08
C GLY A 45 17.17 9.43 18.19
N PHE A 46 18.50 9.56 18.14
CA PHE A 46 19.39 9.07 19.17
C PHE A 46 19.40 10.03 20.37
N SER A 47 19.29 9.51 21.59
CA SER A 47 19.52 10.28 22.82
C SER A 47 20.76 9.74 23.52
N VAL A 48 21.50 10.62 24.21
CA VAL A 48 22.68 10.23 24.99
C VAL A 48 22.33 10.41 26.46
N GLN A 49 22.51 9.37 27.26
CA GLN A 49 22.25 9.42 28.71
C GLN A 49 23.46 8.95 29.51
N ARG A 50 23.55 9.37 30.77
CA ARG A 50 24.54 8.81 31.69
C ARG A 50 24.15 7.38 32.05
N GLN A 51 25.08 6.45 31.88
CA GLN A 51 24.87 5.03 32.17
C GLN A 51 25.28 4.66 33.61
N ASP A 52 26.14 5.45 34.26
CA ASP A 52 26.67 5.15 35.58
C ASP A 52 26.39 6.31 36.57
N TYR A 53 25.96 5.96 37.78
CA TYR A 53 25.74 6.88 38.91
C TYR A 53 26.85 6.77 39.96
N SER A 54 27.82 5.88 39.76
CA SER A 54 28.99 5.75 40.63
C SER A 54 30.07 6.75 40.23
N GLU A 55 30.69 7.39 41.24
CA GLU A 55 31.76 8.38 41.02
C GLU A 55 32.91 7.76 40.22
N GLY A 56 33.39 8.50 39.22
CA GLY A 56 34.51 8.09 38.39
C GLY A 56 35.84 8.08 39.17
N LEU A 57 36.90 7.60 38.53
CA LEU A 57 38.25 7.71 39.10
C LEU A 57 38.65 9.20 39.18
N GLN A 58 39.00 9.68 40.38
CA GLN A 58 39.55 11.03 40.55
C GLN A 58 40.89 11.13 39.82
N VAL A 59 41.01 12.14 38.95
CA VAL A 59 42.26 12.43 38.26
C VAL A 59 42.77 13.79 38.73
N MET A 60 44.02 13.80 39.21
CA MET A 60 44.70 15.06 39.54
C MET A 60 44.97 15.80 38.23
N SER A 61 44.20 16.86 37.96
CA SER A 61 44.47 17.74 36.83
C SER A 61 45.33 18.88 37.33
N GLY A 62 46.53 19.03 36.77
CA GLY A 62 47.51 20.03 37.20
C GLY A 62 47.06 21.46 36.89
N GLY A 63 46.28 22.05 37.79
CA GLY A 63 45.94 23.47 37.80
C GLY A 63 46.91 24.28 38.66
N ASN A 64 47.52 25.33 38.11
CA ASN A 64 48.43 26.26 38.82
C ASN A 64 47.71 27.20 39.80
N GLY A 65 46.93 26.66 40.74
CA GLY A 65 46.27 27.42 41.80
C GLY A 65 47.28 27.91 42.84
N VAL A 66 47.50 29.23 42.93
CA VAL A 66 48.41 29.92 43.86
C VAL A 66 48.05 29.73 45.35
N THR A 67 47.04 28.91 45.68
CA THR A 67 46.67 28.54 47.05
C THR A 67 46.24 27.08 47.17
N GLY A 68 47.07 26.13 46.73
CA GLY A 68 47.26 24.84 47.43
C GLY A 68 46.10 23.87 47.63
N SER A 69 44.95 24.01 46.96
CA SER A 69 43.99 22.91 46.83
C SER A 69 44.17 22.23 45.48
N ASP A 70 44.48 20.94 45.53
CA ASP A 70 44.47 20.05 44.38
C ASP A 70 43.00 19.77 44.03
N GLU A 71 42.53 20.40 42.94
CA GLU A 71 41.17 20.19 42.46
C GLU A 71 41.14 18.86 41.69
N THR A 72 40.57 17.83 42.31
CA THR A 72 40.34 16.56 41.63
C THR A 72 39.12 16.73 40.71
N SER A 73 39.32 16.45 39.42
CA SER A 73 38.21 16.36 38.46
C SER A 73 37.90 14.89 38.25
N GLU A 74 36.62 14.55 38.23
CA GLU A 74 36.19 13.20 37.83
C GLU A 74 36.41 13.00 36.33
N ASP A 75 37.01 11.87 35.94
CA ASP A 75 37.06 11.45 34.55
C ASP A 75 35.71 10.85 34.14
N MET A 76 35.00 11.58 33.28
CA MET A 76 33.65 11.20 32.83
C MET A 76 33.62 10.63 31.42
N ASN A 77 34.78 10.33 30.82
CA ASN A 77 34.91 9.85 29.44
C ASN A 77 34.15 8.54 29.15
N ASN A 78 33.87 7.74 30.19
CA ASN A 78 33.15 6.46 30.08
C ASN A 78 31.73 6.47 30.67
N THR A 79 31.20 7.62 31.07
CA THR A 79 29.89 7.70 31.75
C THR A 79 28.71 7.87 30.79
N TRP A 80 28.97 8.15 29.51
CA TRP A 80 27.96 8.45 28.51
C TRP A 80 27.76 7.27 27.56
N VAL A 81 26.51 6.83 27.41
CA VAL A 81 26.14 5.86 26.39
C VAL A 81 25.13 6.47 25.43
N VAL A 82 25.27 6.15 24.15
CA VAL A 82 24.26 6.42 23.14
C VAL A 82 23.13 5.42 23.38
N ASP A 83 21.97 5.90 23.80
CA ASP A 83 20.81 5.05 23.92
C ASP A 83 20.35 4.66 22.52
N VAL A 84 20.07 3.38 22.32
CA VAL A 84 19.56 2.89 21.05
C VAL A 84 18.15 3.48 20.91
N PRO A 85 17.80 4.15 19.79
CA PRO A 85 16.50 4.77 19.64
C PRO A 85 15.44 3.73 19.95
N THR A 86 14.47 4.10 20.79
CA THR A 86 13.29 3.28 21.00
C THR A 86 12.74 2.94 19.62
N PRO A 87 12.65 1.65 19.23
CA PRO A 87 12.11 1.30 17.93
C PRO A 87 10.71 1.92 17.88
N PHE A 88 10.52 2.89 16.99
CA PHE A 88 9.22 3.46 16.71
C PHE A 88 8.38 2.30 16.17
N VAL A 89 7.57 1.69 17.03
CA VAL A 89 6.51 0.79 16.58
C VAL A 89 5.38 1.71 16.12
N ALA A 90 5.57 2.29 14.94
CA ALA A 90 4.46 2.81 14.16
C ALA A 90 3.43 1.69 14.06
N ILE A 91 2.24 1.87 14.63
CA ILE A 91 1.14 0.94 14.36
C ILE A 91 0.76 1.21 12.90
N PRO A 92 1.04 0.27 11.98
CA PRO A 92 1.51 0.62 10.64
C PRO A 92 0.40 1.17 9.73
N VAL A 93 -0.80 0.61 9.80
CA VAL A 93 -2.07 1.13 9.26
C VAL A 93 -3.15 0.39 10.04
N GLU A 94 -4.21 1.09 10.44
CA GLU A 94 -5.40 0.42 10.99
C GLU A 94 -6.43 0.19 9.90
N LEU A 95 -6.41 -1.03 9.34
CA LEU A 95 -7.38 -1.46 8.35
C LEU A 95 -8.71 -1.82 9.04
N THR A 96 -9.79 -1.13 8.70
CA THR A 96 -11.12 -1.38 9.29
C THR A 96 -11.94 -2.37 8.48
N SER A 97 -11.66 -2.50 7.19
CA SER A 97 -12.28 -3.51 6.33
C SER A 97 -11.40 -3.83 5.14
N PHE A 98 -11.49 -5.07 4.67
CA PHE A 98 -11.07 -5.48 3.34
C PHE A 98 -12.03 -6.56 2.86
N THR A 99 -12.57 -6.36 1.67
CA THR A 99 -13.61 -7.22 1.10
C THR A 99 -13.36 -7.44 -0.39
N ALA A 100 -13.84 -8.58 -0.89
CA ALA A 100 -13.84 -8.94 -2.30
C ALA A 100 -15.26 -9.33 -2.70
N GLN A 101 -15.75 -8.80 -3.82
CA GLN A 101 -17.08 -9.10 -4.35
C GLN A 101 -17.02 -9.29 -5.86
N VAL A 102 -17.70 -10.31 -6.37
CA VAL A 102 -17.82 -10.54 -7.82
C VAL A 102 -18.89 -9.61 -8.38
N SER A 103 -18.57 -8.89 -9.46
CA SER A 103 -19.52 -8.11 -10.25
C SER A 103 -19.14 -8.19 -11.73
N ASP A 104 -20.11 -8.53 -12.57
CA ASP A 104 -19.96 -8.52 -14.04
C ASP A 104 -18.76 -9.33 -14.57
N GLY A 105 -18.46 -10.47 -13.91
CA GLY A 105 -17.32 -11.31 -14.26
C GLY A 105 -15.96 -10.80 -13.78
N ASN A 106 -15.92 -9.70 -13.03
CA ASN A 106 -14.73 -9.15 -12.39
C ASN A 106 -14.80 -9.32 -10.87
N VAL A 107 -13.66 -9.19 -10.19
CA VAL A 107 -13.62 -9.10 -8.72
C VAL A 107 -13.31 -7.67 -8.30
N ASN A 108 -14.24 -7.05 -7.59
CA ASN A 108 -14.05 -5.74 -6.97
C ASN A 108 -13.56 -5.92 -5.53
N LEU A 109 -12.37 -5.39 -5.28
CA LEU A 109 -11.77 -5.28 -3.96
C LEU A 109 -12.08 -3.91 -3.38
N SER A 110 -12.42 -3.85 -2.11
CA SER A 110 -12.67 -2.59 -1.40
C SER A 110 -12.14 -2.67 0.02
N TRP A 111 -11.43 -1.64 0.45
CA TRP A 111 -10.89 -1.54 1.81
C TRP A 111 -10.95 -0.12 2.34
N THR A 112 -10.90 -0.03 3.66
CA THR A 112 -10.94 1.23 4.40
C THR A 112 -9.84 1.23 5.46
N THR A 113 -9.15 2.35 5.57
CA THR A 113 -8.18 2.63 6.64
C THR A 113 -8.77 3.64 7.61
N ALA A 114 -8.60 3.43 8.91
CA ALA A 114 -8.93 4.43 9.93
C ALA A 114 -7.77 5.41 10.13
N THR A 115 -6.54 4.90 10.11
CA THR A 115 -5.32 5.68 10.21
C THR A 115 -4.24 5.06 9.34
N GLU A 116 -3.31 5.89 8.87
CA GLU A 116 -2.14 5.49 8.11
C GLU A 116 -0.91 6.19 8.67
N LEU A 117 0.21 5.47 8.75
CA LEU A 117 1.46 6.03 9.21
C LEU A 117 2.55 5.63 8.24
N ASN A 118 3.17 6.62 7.59
CA ASN A 118 4.24 6.41 6.62
C ASN A 118 3.86 5.50 5.43
N ASN A 119 2.56 5.36 5.14
CA ASN A 119 2.03 4.44 4.15
C ASN A 119 2.28 4.94 2.72
N GLN A 120 3.14 4.24 1.97
CA GLN A 120 3.33 4.51 0.55
C GLN A 120 2.13 4.02 -0.27
N GLY A 121 1.53 2.89 0.14
CA GLY A 121 0.33 2.35 -0.48
C GLY A 121 0.20 0.84 -0.34
N PHE A 122 -0.69 0.28 -1.16
CA PHE A 122 -1.13 -1.10 -1.07
C PHE A 122 -0.80 -1.83 -2.36
N GLU A 123 0.05 -2.86 -2.26
CA GLU A 123 0.21 -3.84 -3.32
C GLU A 123 -0.89 -4.90 -3.18
N ILE A 124 -1.74 -5.00 -4.20
CA ILE A 124 -2.83 -5.96 -4.26
C ILE A 124 -2.25 -7.28 -4.76
N GLN A 125 -2.43 -8.32 -3.95
CA GLN A 125 -1.96 -9.66 -4.27
C GLN A 125 -3.12 -10.63 -4.42
N ARG A 126 -3.04 -11.48 -5.45
CA ARG A 126 -3.99 -12.55 -5.76
C ARG A 126 -3.30 -13.89 -5.76
N GLY A 127 -3.97 -14.91 -5.23
CA GLY A 127 -3.49 -16.29 -5.24
C GLY A 127 -4.59 -17.32 -5.47
N THR A 128 -4.14 -18.52 -5.84
CA THR A 128 -4.93 -19.76 -5.88
C THR A 128 -4.19 -20.75 -4.97
N GLU A 129 -4.69 -20.97 -3.75
CA GLU A 129 -4.07 -21.87 -2.74
C GLU A 129 -2.67 -21.44 -2.25
N GLY A 130 -2.59 -20.31 -1.55
CA GLY A 130 -1.42 -19.93 -0.74
C GLY A 130 -0.22 -19.35 -1.50
N THR A 131 -0.18 -19.47 -2.83
CA THR A 131 0.80 -18.76 -3.67
C THR A 131 0.18 -17.46 -4.19
N TYR A 132 0.79 -16.32 -3.86
CA TYR A 132 0.28 -14.99 -4.21
C TYR A 132 1.20 -14.30 -5.22
N ARG A 133 0.60 -13.62 -6.20
CA ARG A 133 1.29 -12.72 -7.14
C ARG A 133 0.70 -11.32 -7.07
N PRO A 134 1.51 -10.26 -7.26
CA PRO A 134 1.00 -8.90 -7.36
C PRO A 134 0.17 -8.74 -8.64
N ILE A 135 -0.95 -8.02 -8.54
CA ILE A 135 -1.83 -7.68 -9.68
C ILE A 135 -2.06 -6.17 -9.83
N GLY A 136 -1.68 -5.37 -8.84
CA GLY A 136 -1.81 -3.92 -8.90
C GLY A 136 -1.23 -3.23 -7.67
N PHE A 137 -1.12 -1.92 -7.75
CA PHE A 137 -0.70 -1.06 -6.63
C PHE A 137 -1.60 0.17 -6.57
N VAL A 138 -2.04 0.52 -5.37
CA VAL A 138 -2.84 1.74 -5.10
C VAL A 138 -2.08 2.59 -4.10
N ASN A 139 -1.78 3.83 -4.48
CA ASN A 139 -1.05 4.76 -3.61
C ASN A 139 -1.86 5.09 -2.35
N GLY A 140 -1.18 5.13 -1.20
CA GLY A 140 -1.72 5.58 0.07
C GLY A 140 -1.66 7.10 0.23
N PHE A 141 -2.05 7.59 1.41
CA PHE A 141 -1.99 9.02 1.75
C PHE A 141 -0.82 9.38 2.67
N GLY A 142 0.12 8.46 2.90
CA GLY A 142 1.28 8.69 3.77
C GLY A 142 0.93 8.58 5.24
N THR A 143 1.01 9.70 5.96
CA THR A 143 0.65 9.76 7.37
C THR A 143 -0.63 10.58 7.53
N THR A 144 -1.70 9.92 7.95
CA THR A 144 -3.02 10.53 8.11
C THR A 144 -3.81 9.80 9.18
N THR A 145 -4.70 10.52 9.83
CA THR A 145 -5.70 9.97 10.76
C THR A 145 -7.12 10.07 10.19
N ASP A 146 -7.24 10.54 8.94
CA ASP A 146 -8.51 10.59 8.23
C ASP A 146 -8.85 9.20 7.69
N ILE A 147 -10.14 8.90 7.64
CA ILE A 147 -10.63 7.65 7.05
C ILE A 147 -10.49 7.74 5.53
N HIS A 148 -9.80 6.78 4.93
CA HIS A 148 -9.68 6.65 3.47
C HIS A 148 -10.32 5.38 2.96
N ASN A 149 -10.98 5.49 1.81
CA ASN A 149 -11.62 4.38 1.12
C ASN A 149 -10.93 4.13 -0.20
N TYR A 150 -10.70 2.86 -0.49
CA TYR A 150 -9.95 2.43 -1.66
C TYR A 150 -10.69 1.31 -2.38
N SER A 151 -10.39 1.18 -3.67
CA SER A 151 -10.94 0.12 -4.50
C SER A 151 -9.96 -0.32 -5.57
N PHE A 152 -10.03 -1.60 -5.95
CA PHE A 152 -9.30 -2.16 -7.08
C PHE A 152 -10.18 -3.19 -7.78
N THR A 153 -10.19 -3.18 -9.12
CA THR A 153 -10.96 -4.14 -9.92
C THR A 153 -10.00 -5.09 -10.63
N ASP A 154 -10.10 -6.38 -10.32
CA ASP A 154 -9.42 -7.45 -11.04
C ASP A 154 -10.32 -7.92 -12.19
N THR A 155 -9.87 -7.66 -13.42
CA THR A 155 -10.60 -7.98 -14.66
C THR A 155 -10.13 -9.26 -15.35
N ASP A 156 -9.05 -9.87 -14.87
CA ASP A 156 -8.45 -11.07 -15.48
C ASP A 156 -8.73 -12.30 -14.61
N VAL A 157 -10.02 -12.52 -14.33
CA VAL A 157 -10.52 -13.61 -13.50
C VAL A 157 -11.33 -14.58 -14.33
N GLN A 158 -11.15 -15.87 -14.04
CA GLN A 158 -11.91 -16.97 -14.63
C GLN A 158 -12.80 -17.60 -13.57
N ILE A 159 -13.60 -18.59 -13.93
CA ILE A 159 -14.36 -19.35 -12.94
C ILE A 159 -13.39 -20.06 -11.99
N GLY A 160 -13.61 -19.90 -10.69
CA GLY A 160 -12.79 -20.52 -9.67
C GLY A 160 -12.76 -19.74 -8.37
N THR A 161 -12.05 -20.30 -7.39
CA THR A 161 -11.84 -19.69 -6.08
C THR A 161 -10.54 -18.88 -6.10
N TYR A 162 -10.63 -17.63 -5.69
CA TYR A 162 -9.48 -16.74 -5.54
C TYR A 162 -9.32 -16.26 -4.12
N TYR A 163 -8.07 -16.03 -3.74
CA TYR A 163 -7.67 -15.46 -2.47
C TYR A 163 -6.98 -14.13 -2.72
N TYR A 164 -7.38 -13.10 -1.98
CA TYR A 164 -6.79 -11.77 -2.07
C TYR A 164 -6.25 -11.35 -0.72
N ARG A 165 -5.15 -10.60 -0.74
CA ARG A 165 -4.59 -9.90 0.41
C ARG A 165 -3.95 -8.60 -0.05
N LEU A 166 -3.88 -7.64 0.84
CA LEU A 166 -3.12 -6.42 0.66
C LEU A 166 -1.75 -6.59 1.30
N LYS A 167 -0.71 -6.13 0.61
CA LYS A 167 0.59 -5.87 1.20
C LYS A 167 0.73 -4.35 1.30
N GLN A 168 0.51 -3.82 2.49
CA GLN A 168 0.81 -2.42 2.80
C GLN A 168 2.33 -2.24 2.74
N VAL A 169 2.79 -1.19 2.06
CA VAL A 169 4.21 -0.85 1.95
C VAL A 169 4.41 0.57 2.46
N ASP A 170 5.40 0.76 3.30
CA ASP A 170 5.77 2.06 3.86
C ASP A 170 6.91 2.71 3.05
N TYR A 171 7.10 4.03 3.17
CA TYR A 171 8.16 4.74 2.43
C TYR A 171 9.58 4.29 2.79
N ASN A 172 9.77 3.65 3.95
CA ASN A 172 11.05 3.06 4.38
C ASN A 172 11.25 1.63 3.84
N GLY A 173 10.27 1.07 3.12
CA GLY A 173 10.30 -0.29 2.57
C GLY A 173 9.81 -1.39 3.51
N GLU A 174 9.41 -1.06 4.74
CA GLU A 174 8.70 -1.99 5.61
C GLU A 174 7.33 -2.33 5.03
N TYR A 175 6.79 -3.50 5.41
CA TYR A 175 5.50 -3.94 4.90
C TYR A 175 4.75 -4.81 5.91
N ALA A 176 3.42 -4.76 5.81
CA ALA A 176 2.50 -5.60 6.56
C ALA A 176 1.46 -6.22 5.61
N TYR A 177 1.00 -7.43 5.93
CA TYR A 177 -0.08 -8.08 5.17
C TYR A 177 -1.42 -7.90 5.89
N SER A 178 -2.49 -7.67 5.14
CA SER A 178 -3.85 -7.80 5.65
C SER A 178 -4.22 -9.26 5.88
N ASP A 179 -5.37 -9.46 6.52
CA ASP A 179 -6.08 -10.74 6.43
C ASP A 179 -6.41 -11.09 4.98
N VAL A 180 -6.56 -12.40 4.73
CA VAL A 180 -6.90 -12.94 3.43
C VAL A 180 -8.42 -12.98 3.28
N VAL A 181 -8.92 -12.47 2.16
CA VAL A 181 -10.33 -12.63 1.76
C VAL A 181 -10.43 -13.65 0.62
N GLN A 182 -11.44 -14.51 0.71
CA GLN A 182 -11.76 -15.48 -0.33
C GLN A 182 -12.97 -15.00 -1.13
N VAL A 183 -12.96 -15.26 -2.44
CA VAL A 183 -14.12 -15.05 -3.31
C VAL A 183 -14.21 -16.17 -4.34
N ASP A 184 -15.43 -16.64 -4.58
CA ASP A 184 -15.74 -17.64 -5.59
C ASP A 184 -16.34 -16.95 -6.82
N VAL A 185 -15.66 -17.06 -7.95
CA VAL A 185 -16.16 -16.58 -9.25
C VAL A 185 -16.90 -17.73 -9.90
N GLU A 186 -18.22 -17.62 -9.96
CA GLU A 186 -19.08 -18.62 -10.57
C GLU A 186 -19.35 -18.33 -12.04
N ALA A 187 -19.73 -19.37 -12.79
CA ALA A 187 -20.20 -19.20 -14.16
C ALA A 187 -21.46 -18.32 -14.19
N PRO A 188 -21.63 -17.46 -15.21
CA PRO A 188 -22.90 -16.79 -15.44
C PRO A 188 -24.05 -17.80 -15.52
N ALA A 189 -25.17 -17.54 -14.86
CA ALA A 189 -26.31 -18.46 -14.88
C ALA A 189 -26.97 -18.59 -16.26
N VAL A 190 -26.76 -17.61 -17.14
CA VAL A 190 -27.40 -17.53 -18.46
C VAL A 190 -26.42 -17.04 -19.52
N PHE A 191 -26.67 -17.48 -20.76
CA PHE A 191 -26.05 -16.88 -21.92
C PHE A 191 -26.54 -15.45 -22.14
N ALA A 192 -25.64 -14.53 -22.44
CA ALA A 192 -25.99 -13.14 -22.72
C ALA A 192 -25.04 -12.54 -23.76
N LEU A 193 -25.56 -11.58 -24.53
CA LEU A 193 -24.78 -10.72 -25.40
C LEU A 193 -25.03 -9.28 -24.96
N GLU A 194 -23.99 -8.62 -24.46
CA GLU A 194 -24.10 -7.26 -23.95
C GLU A 194 -23.98 -6.23 -25.07
N GLN A 195 -24.44 -5.01 -24.77
CA GLN A 195 -24.25 -3.89 -25.66
C GLN A 195 -22.76 -3.50 -25.68
N ASN A 196 -22.18 -3.39 -26.86
CA ASN A 196 -20.81 -2.92 -27.04
C ASN A 196 -20.59 -1.55 -26.39
N TYR A 197 -19.43 -1.34 -25.79
CA TYR A 197 -19.04 -0.06 -25.17
C TYR A 197 -17.65 0.38 -25.63
N PRO A 198 -17.47 1.65 -26.06
CA PRO A 198 -18.51 2.67 -26.23
C PRO A 198 -19.48 2.38 -27.39
N ASN A 199 -20.68 2.98 -27.41
CA ASN A 199 -21.58 3.00 -28.56
C ASN A 199 -22.37 4.33 -28.59
N PRO A 200 -22.17 5.22 -29.57
CA PRO A 200 -21.30 5.08 -30.75
C PRO A 200 -19.80 4.95 -30.43
N PHE A 201 -19.01 4.38 -31.34
CA PHE A 201 -17.57 4.16 -31.15
C PHE A 201 -16.71 4.72 -32.30
N ASN A 202 -15.42 4.95 -32.03
CA ASN A 202 -14.45 5.41 -33.02
C ASN A 202 -12.99 5.06 -32.63
N PRO A 203 -12.25 4.28 -33.43
CA PRO A 203 -12.72 3.22 -34.33
C PRO A 203 -12.85 1.88 -33.60
N SER A 204 -12.61 1.83 -32.28
CA SER A 204 -12.64 0.60 -31.48
C SER A 204 -13.75 0.59 -30.43
N THR A 205 -14.27 -0.60 -30.15
CA THR A 205 -15.24 -0.90 -29.10
C THR A 205 -14.95 -2.25 -28.47
N LYS A 206 -15.42 -2.46 -27.25
CA LYS A 206 -15.45 -3.77 -26.60
C LYS A 206 -16.83 -4.40 -26.74
N ILE A 207 -16.88 -5.71 -26.95
CA ILE A 207 -18.10 -6.52 -26.98
C ILE A 207 -17.97 -7.57 -25.89
N THR A 208 -18.92 -7.58 -24.96
CA THR A 208 -18.95 -8.51 -23.83
C THR A 208 -20.07 -9.53 -24.02
N PHE A 209 -19.82 -10.79 -23.69
CA PHE A 209 -20.83 -11.84 -23.71
C PHE A 209 -20.57 -12.88 -22.62
N ASN A 210 -21.64 -13.52 -22.19
CA ASN A 210 -21.64 -14.50 -21.11
C ASN A 210 -21.93 -15.88 -21.66
N LEU A 211 -21.15 -16.87 -21.23
CA LEU A 211 -21.35 -18.28 -21.53
C LEU A 211 -21.67 -19.02 -20.23
N ALA A 212 -22.86 -19.62 -20.15
CA ALA A 212 -23.26 -20.36 -18.95
C ALA A 212 -22.52 -21.70 -18.82
N VAL A 213 -22.17 -22.30 -19.96
CA VAL A 213 -21.41 -23.54 -20.05
C VAL A 213 -20.35 -23.42 -21.14
N ASP A 214 -19.36 -24.31 -21.12
CA ASP A 214 -18.39 -24.44 -22.22
C ASP A 214 -19.14 -24.57 -23.55
N SER A 215 -18.75 -23.75 -24.52
CA SER A 215 -19.53 -23.56 -25.74
C SER A 215 -18.66 -23.38 -26.96
N LYS A 216 -19.14 -23.87 -28.11
CA LYS A 216 -18.60 -23.51 -29.42
C LYS A 216 -19.22 -22.18 -29.83
N VAL A 217 -18.41 -21.13 -29.89
CA VAL A 217 -18.85 -19.74 -30.12
C VAL A 217 -18.45 -19.26 -31.51
N SER A 218 -19.37 -18.56 -32.18
CA SER A 218 -19.10 -17.74 -33.36
C SER A 218 -19.63 -16.33 -33.13
N LEU A 219 -18.74 -15.33 -33.14
CA LEU A 219 -19.09 -13.91 -33.04
C LEU A 219 -18.67 -13.21 -34.33
N LYS A 220 -19.65 -12.66 -35.05
CA LYS A 220 -19.47 -12.06 -36.37
C LYS A 220 -20.12 -10.69 -36.46
N VAL A 221 -19.61 -9.85 -37.35
CA VAL A 221 -20.12 -8.51 -37.64
C VAL A 221 -20.66 -8.45 -39.06
N PHE A 222 -21.79 -7.80 -39.22
CA PHE A 222 -22.53 -7.64 -40.46
C PHE A 222 -22.85 -6.17 -40.72
N ASP A 223 -22.92 -5.80 -42.00
CA ASP A 223 -23.46 -4.51 -42.42
C ASP A 223 -25.01 -4.53 -42.49
N VAL A 224 -25.61 -3.41 -42.91
CA VAL A 224 -27.07 -3.26 -43.07
C VAL A 224 -27.67 -4.14 -44.17
N LEU A 225 -26.85 -4.68 -45.07
CA LEU A 225 -27.25 -5.59 -46.14
C LEU A 225 -27.12 -7.07 -45.72
N GLY A 226 -26.61 -7.32 -44.50
CA GLY A 226 -26.35 -8.66 -43.99
C GLY A 226 -25.06 -9.29 -44.51
N GLN A 227 -24.15 -8.52 -45.09
CA GLN A 227 -22.84 -9.01 -45.52
C GLN A 227 -21.91 -9.10 -44.30
N GLU A 228 -21.24 -10.25 -44.14
CA GLU A 228 -20.22 -10.43 -43.09
C GLU A 228 -19.02 -9.53 -43.38
N VAL A 229 -18.73 -8.59 -42.49
CA VAL A 229 -17.61 -7.64 -42.62
C VAL A 229 -16.45 -7.97 -41.68
N ALA A 230 -16.70 -8.74 -40.61
CA ALA A 230 -15.66 -9.25 -39.73
C ALA A 230 -16.09 -10.54 -39.02
N ASN A 231 -15.13 -11.42 -38.78
CA ASN A 231 -15.26 -12.58 -37.88
C ASN A 231 -14.36 -12.32 -36.67
N LEU A 232 -14.95 -12.15 -35.50
CA LEU A 232 -14.25 -11.77 -34.28
C LEU A 232 -13.81 -12.99 -33.47
N VAL A 233 -14.68 -14.01 -33.42
CA VAL A 233 -14.42 -15.26 -32.69
C VAL A 233 -15.02 -16.41 -33.46
N THR A 234 -14.27 -17.50 -33.61
CA THR A 234 -14.78 -18.81 -34.03
C THR A 234 -13.95 -19.89 -33.34
N SER A 235 -14.31 -20.24 -32.10
CA SER A 235 -13.56 -21.20 -31.28
C SER A 235 -14.44 -21.85 -30.20
N ASN A 236 -13.92 -22.89 -29.56
CA ASN A 236 -14.49 -23.40 -28.31
C ASN A 236 -13.99 -22.52 -27.16
N MET A 237 -14.90 -22.03 -26.33
CA MET A 237 -14.63 -21.16 -25.20
C MET A 237 -15.21 -21.78 -23.93
N THR A 238 -14.53 -21.58 -22.80
CA THR A 238 -15.01 -22.05 -21.50
C THR A 238 -16.19 -21.22 -21.02
N ALA A 239 -16.97 -21.74 -20.09
CA ALA A 239 -17.95 -20.97 -19.34
C ALA A 239 -17.30 -19.72 -18.72
N GLY A 240 -18.06 -18.64 -18.59
CA GLY A 240 -17.57 -17.37 -18.05
C GLY A 240 -18.00 -16.14 -18.84
N VAL A 241 -17.51 -14.98 -18.39
CA VAL A 241 -17.66 -13.70 -19.09
C VAL A 241 -16.47 -13.50 -20.02
N HIS A 242 -16.72 -13.13 -21.26
CA HIS A 242 -15.71 -12.93 -22.28
C HIS A 242 -15.83 -11.53 -22.89
N GLU A 243 -14.68 -10.90 -23.14
CA GLU A 243 -14.58 -9.60 -23.78
C GLU A 243 -13.76 -9.71 -25.07
N VAL A 244 -14.28 -9.12 -26.15
CA VAL A 244 -13.61 -9.07 -27.45
C VAL A 244 -13.50 -7.63 -27.91
N ASN A 245 -12.26 -7.21 -28.22
CA ASN A 245 -11.99 -5.92 -28.82
C ASN A 245 -12.28 -5.97 -30.32
N PHE A 246 -13.14 -5.07 -30.79
CA PHE A 246 -13.39 -4.86 -32.21
C PHE A 246 -12.79 -3.55 -32.67
N ASN A 247 -11.94 -3.62 -33.70
CA ASN A 247 -11.34 -2.45 -34.34
C ASN A 247 -11.86 -2.33 -35.78
N ALA A 248 -12.58 -1.24 -36.05
CA ALA A 248 -13.25 -0.98 -37.32
C ALA A 248 -12.51 0.06 -38.19
N VAL A 249 -11.19 0.23 -38.05
CA VAL A 249 -10.40 1.22 -38.81
C VAL A 249 -10.63 1.14 -40.33
N SER A 250 -10.84 -0.06 -40.87
CA SER A 250 -11.09 -0.33 -42.30
C SER A 250 -12.55 -0.19 -42.75
N LEU A 251 -13.47 0.12 -41.83
CA LEU A 251 -14.89 0.26 -42.12
C LEU A 251 -15.29 1.75 -42.18
N ASN A 252 -16.37 2.03 -42.92
CA ASN A 252 -16.93 3.38 -43.04
C ASN A 252 -17.88 3.68 -41.87
N SER A 253 -18.06 4.96 -41.53
CA SER A 253 -19.08 5.38 -40.56
C SER A 253 -20.46 4.87 -40.97
N GLY A 254 -21.21 4.31 -40.02
CA GLY A 254 -22.47 3.65 -40.32
C GLY A 254 -23.01 2.77 -39.20
N VAL A 255 -24.11 2.08 -39.51
CA VAL A 255 -24.75 1.10 -38.62
C VAL A 255 -24.24 -0.29 -38.96
N TYR A 256 -23.86 -1.03 -37.93
CA TYR A 256 -23.43 -2.42 -38.04
C TYR A 256 -24.20 -3.28 -37.03
N PHE A 257 -24.24 -4.57 -37.30
CA PHE A 257 -24.82 -5.56 -36.41
C PHE A 257 -23.77 -6.59 -36.05
N TYR A 258 -23.75 -7.04 -34.80
CA TYR A 258 -22.96 -8.21 -34.43
C TYR A 258 -23.88 -9.29 -33.93
N LYS A 259 -23.57 -10.53 -34.31
CA LYS A 259 -24.31 -11.72 -33.97
C LYS A 259 -23.39 -12.70 -33.28
N ILE A 260 -23.86 -13.23 -32.15
CA ILE A 260 -23.26 -14.39 -31.51
C ILE A 260 -24.14 -15.61 -31.78
N ASP A 261 -23.49 -16.72 -32.09
CA ASP A 261 -24.06 -18.07 -32.07
C ASP A 261 -23.19 -18.92 -31.15
N ALA A 262 -23.78 -19.49 -30.09
CA ALA A 262 -23.10 -20.35 -29.14
C ALA A 262 -23.85 -21.68 -28.98
N THR A 263 -23.13 -22.79 -29.12
CA THR A 263 -23.65 -24.14 -28.85
C THR A 263 -22.93 -24.71 -27.64
N GLY A 264 -23.66 -24.85 -26.53
CA GLY A 264 -23.18 -25.40 -25.27
C GLY A 264 -22.91 -26.90 -25.35
N VAL A 265 -21.97 -27.38 -24.55
CA VAL A 265 -21.66 -28.81 -24.40
C VAL A 265 -22.85 -29.62 -23.84
N ASP A 266 -23.78 -28.96 -23.17
CA ASP A 266 -25.04 -29.52 -22.67
C ASP A 266 -26.16 -29.57 -23.74
N GLY A 267 -25.87 -29.14 -24.97
CA GLY A 267 -26.81 -29.09 -26.09
C GLY A 267 -27.65 -27.80 -26.15
N THR A 268 -27.44 -26.84 -25.24
CA THR A 268 -28.07 -25.53 -25.33
C THR A 268 -27.57 -24.77 -26.56
N ASN A 269 -28.48 -24.03 -27.21
CA ASN A 269 -28.13 -23.14 -28.32
C ASN A 269 -28.57 -21.72 -27.98
N PHE A 270 -27.65 -20.78 -28.11
CA PHE A 270 -27.88 -19.36 -27.90
C PHE A 270 -27.54 -18.60 -29.17
N SER A 271 -28.43 -17.71 -29.58
CA SER A 271 -28.21 -16.82 -30.72
C SER A 271 -28.76 -15.44 -30.37
N SER A 272 -27.96 -14.40 -30.54
CA SER A 272 -28.37 -13.03 -30.23
C SER A 272 -27.71 -12.04 -31.17
N VAL A 273 -28.41 -10.95 -31.47
CA VAL A 273 -27.96 -9.88 -32.37
C VAL A 273 -28.11 -8.54 -31.67
N LYS A 274 -27.10 -7.69 -31.80
CA LYS A 274 -27.12 -6.31 -31.29
C LYS A 274 -26.63 -5.34 -32.36
N LYS A 275 -27.09 -4.10 -32.26
CA LYS A 275 -26.76 -3.01 -33.17
C LYS A 275 -25.64 -2.17 -32.56
N MET A 276 -24.68 -1.74 -33.38
CA MET A 276 -23.64 -0.77 -33.02
C MET A 276 -23.53 0.33 -34.07
N ILE A 277 -23.02 1.50 -33.65
CA ILE A 277 -22.90 2.69 -34.50
C ILE A 277 -21.43 3.11 -34.52
N LEU A 278 -20.83 3.13 -35.72
CA LEU A 278 -19.46 3.61 -35.96
C LEU A 278 -19.52 5.07 -36.43
N THR A 279 -18.81 5.96 -35.73
CA THR A 279 -18.72 7.39 -36.07
C THR A 279 -17.26 7.80 -36.21
N LYS A 280 -16.68 7.58 -37.40
CA LYS A 280 -15.37 8.06 -37.81
C LYS A 280 -15.45 9.46 -38.42
#